data_AF-A0A7Z0VQS0-F1
#
_entry.id   AF-A0A7Z0VQS0-F1
#
_cell.length_a   1.000
_cell.length_b   1.000
_cell.length_c   1.000
_cell.angle_alpha   90.00
_cell.angle_beta   90.00
_cell.angle_gamma   90.00
#
_symmetry.space_group_name_H-M   'P 1'
#
loop_
_entity.id
_entity.type
_entity.pdbx_description
1 polymer ?
#
loop_
_entity_poly.entity_id
_entity_poly.type
_entity_poly.pdbx_seq_one_letter_code
_entity_poly.pdbx_strand_id
1 'polypeptide(L)'
;MNNSQMIAKARRYVELEAQAVAAVAQQLDETFVRAAVAIAKCGGKVFVTGAGTSSFIARRMAHLMAVSGTPALFIPAMDALHGTMGAIESTDVLIAISKSGESDEVCKLVKLVNEKEVLTVGLTEGRGSTLYEEADIPCITNTIDNADPGNFIAMGSTLVAAVWGDALARILMDVGHWQLDKSLDLHPAGGVGKRVDELRQQLRGE
;
A
#
# COMPACT_ATOMS: atom_id res chain seq x y z
N MET A 1 2.55 34.63 -13.36
CA MET A 1 2.04 33.54 -14.23
C MET A 1 0.59 33.86 -14.52
N ASN A 2 0.17 33.92 -15.79
CA ASN A 2 -1.24 34.19 -16.14
C ASN A 2 -2.10 32.92 -16.03
N ASN A 3 -3.42 33.05 -16.10
CA ASN A 3 -4.36 31.93 -15.92
C ASN A 3 -4.07 30.76 -16.89
N SER A 4 -3.82 31.05 -18.17
CA SER A 4 -3.53 30.02 -19.18
C SER A 4 -2.22 29.28 -18.87
N GLN A 5 -1.18 30.00 -18.41
CA GLN A 5 0.08 29.40 -17.98
C GLN A 5 -0.10 28.55 -16.72
N MET A 6 -0.94 28.97 -15.77
CA MET A 6 -1.25 28.19 -14.57
C MET A 6 -1.94 26.88 -14.93
N ILE A 7 -2.96 26.92 -15.79
CA ILE A 7 -3.68 25.73 -16.25
C ILE A 7 -2.76 24.78 -17.02
N ALA A 8 -1.93 25.31 -17.93
CA ALA A 8 -1.00 24.49 -18.70
C ALA A 8 0.01 23.76 -17.79
N LYS A 9 0.54 24.44 -16.76
CA LYS A 9 1.44 23.79 -15.79
C LYS A 9 0.72 22.75 -14.94
N ALA A 10 -0.48 23.05 -14.44
CA ALA A 10 -1.26 22.11 -13.65
C ALA A 10 -1.54 20.81 -14.44
N ARG A 11 -1.93 20.92 -15.72
CA ARG A 11 -2.10 19.75 -16.61
C ARG A 11 -0.83 18.94 -16.73
N ARG A 12 0.31 19.60 -16.95
CA ARG A 12 1.61 18.94 -17.03
C ARG A 12 1.97 18.18 -15.75
N TYR A 13 1.65 18.73 -14.57
CA TYR A 13 1.89 18.03 -13.29
C TYR A 13 1.04 16.76 -13.16
N VAL A 14 -0.24 16.83 -13.53
CA VAL A 14 -1.11 15.64 -13.55
C VAL A 14 -0.63 14.59 -14.55
N GLU A 15 -0.20 15.02 -15.75
CA GLU A 15 0.36 14.11 -16.76
C GLU A 15 1.63 13.40 -16.26
N LEU A 16 2.46 14.10 -15.49
CA LEU A 16 3.66 13.52 -14.90
C LEU A 16 3.33 12.45 -13.84
N GLU A 17 2.38 12.73 -12.96
CA GLU A 17 1.89 11.74 -11.99
C GLU A 17 1.24 10.54 -12.68
N ALA A 18 0.48 10.76 -13.75
CA ALA A 18 -0.13 9.69 -14.53
C ALA A 18 0.93 8.78 -15.18
N GLN A 19 2.03 9.35 -15.68
CA GLN A 19 3.16 8.58 -16.20
C GLN A 19 3.85 7.78 -15.10
N ALA A 20 4.02 8.35 -13.90
CA ALA A 20 4.59 7.64 -12.75
C ALA A 20 3.74 6.42 -12.38
N VAL A 21 2.42 6.60 -12.30
CA VAL A 21 1.45 5.52 -12.03
C VAL A 21 1.49 4.45 -13.13
N ALA A 22 1.50 4.84 -14.41
CA ALA A 22 1.53 3.90 -15.52
C ALA A 22 2.81 3.05 -15.52
N ALA A 23 3.94 3.62 -15.09
CA ALA A 23 5.22 2.92 -15.02
C ALA A 23 5.21 1.74 -14.03
N VAL A 24 4.32 1.74 -13.03
CA VAL A 24 4.23 0.66 -12.03
C VAL A 24 3.91 -0.69 -12.67
N ALA A 25 3.12 -0.71 -13.75
CA ALA A 25 2.76 -1.95 -14.43
C ALA A 25 3.99 -2.73 -14.93
N GLN A 26 5.08 -2.05 -15.27
CA GLN A 26 6.33 -2.67 -15.73
C GLN A 26 7.27 -3.08 -14.58
N GLN A 27 6.92 -2.73 -13.34
CA GLN A 27 7.72 -3.02 -12.15
C GLN A 27 7.17 -4.22 -11.34
N LEU A 28 5.98 -4.72 -11.70
CA LEU A 28 5.40 -5.90 -11.08
C LEU A 28 6.15 -7.14 -11.55
N ASP A 29 6.98 -7.69 -10.67
CA ASP A 29 7.87 -8.82 -10.93
C ASP A 29 7.59 -10.01 -9.99
N GLU A 30 8.53 -10.94 -9.91
CA GLU A 30 8.42 -12.12 -9.04
C GLU A 30 8.30 -11.75 -7.55
N THR A 31 8.83 -10.61 -7.10
CA THR A 31 8.71 -10.16 -5.71
C THR A 31 7.27 -9.77 -5.38
N PHE A 32 6.57 -9.14 -6.33
CA PHE A 32 5.13 -8.86 -6.21
C PHE A 32 4.32 -10.15 -6.07
N VAL A 33 4.62 -11.16 -6.91
CA VAL A 33 3.95 -12.47 -6.83
C VAL A 33 4.22 -13.14 -5.49
N ARG A 34 5.47 -13.12 -5.00
CA ARG A 34 5.83 -13.65 -3.68
C ARG A 34 5.07 -12.95 -2.56
N ALA A 35 4.96 -11.63 -2.59
CA ALA A 35 4.18 -10.86 -1.62
C ALA A 35 2.70 -11.26 -1.63
N ALA A 36 2.08 -11.34 -2.81
CA ALA A 36 0.69 -11.77 -2.96
C ALA A 36 0.45 -13.19 -2.41
N VAL A 37 1.34 -14.14 -2.72
CA VAL A 37 1.24 -15.53 -2.23
C VAL A 37 1.43 -15.60 -0.72
N ALA A 38 2.38 -14.86 -0.16
CA ALA A 38 2.62 -14.82 1.29
C ALA A 38 1.40 -14.26 2.03
N ILE A 39 0.84 -13.15 1.53
CA ILE A 39 -0.32 -12.50 2.13
C ILE A 39 -1.58 -13.37 1.99
N ALA A 40 -1.80 -14.03 0.85
CA ALA A 40 -2.93 -14.94 0.67
C ALA A 40 -2.89 -16.15 1.63
N LYS A 41 -1.71 -16.52 2.12
CA LYS A 41 -1.50 -17.59 3.10
C LYS A 41 -1.37 -17.08 4.54
N CYS A 42 -1.49 -15.76 4.76
CA CYS A 42 -1.39 -15.16 6.08
C CYS A 42 -2.48 -15.73 7.00
N GLY A 43 -2.06 -16.34 8.11
CA GLY A 43 -2.97 -16.94 9.09
C GLY A 43 -3.52 -15.93 10.10
N GLY A 44 -2.90 -14.76 10.19
CA GLY A 44 -3.28 -13.66 11.08
C GLY A 44 -3.83 -12.46 10.30
N LYS A 45 -3.14 -11.33 10.38
CA LYS A 45 -3.48 -10.05 9.74
C LYS A 45 -2.29 -9.50 8.96
N VAL A 46 -2.59 -8.60 8.03
CA VAL A 46 -1.58 -7.77 7.38
C VAL A 46 -1.46 -6.45 8.11
N PHE A 47 -0.33 -6.18 8.73
CA PHE A 47 0.00 -4.84 9.20
C PHE A 47 0.66 -4.05 8.08
N VAL A 48 0.27 -2.78 7.92
CA VAL A 48 0.91 -1.88 6.96
C VAL A 48 1.46 -0.67 7.70
N THR A 49 2.71 -0.31 7.44
CA THR A 49 3.40 0.78 8.11
C THR A 49 4.16 1.68 7.14
N GLY A 50 4.53 2.85 7.62
CA GLY A 50 5.33 3.84 6.91
C GLY A 50 5.54 5.10 7.76
N ALA A 51 6.42 5.97 7.28
CA ALA A 51 6.78 7.24 7.92
C ALA A 51 6.33 8.44 7.07
N GLY A 52 6.03 9.58 7.71
CA GLY A 52 5.66 10.81 7.02
C GLY A 52 4.51 10.63 6.02
N THR A 53 4.65 11.10 4.78
CA THR A 53 3.63 10.95 3.74
C THR A 53 3.33 9.48 3.41
N SER A 54 4.33 8.58 3.50
CA SER A 54 4.13 7.15 3.28
C SER A 54 3.18 6.53 4.31
N SER A 55 3.06 7.10 5.52
CA SER A 55 2.11 6.61 6.54
C SER A 55 0.64 6.79 6.10
N PHE A 56 0.32 7.82 5.33
CA PHE A 56 -1.02 8.02 4.77
C PHE A 56 -1.33 6.98 3.68
N ILE A 57 -0.33 6.63 2.87
CA ILE A 57 -0.47 5.58 1.86
C ILE A 57 -0.60 4.21 2.52
N ALA A 58 0.21 3.92 3.54
CA ALA A 58 0.09 2.71 4.36
C ALA A 58 -1.31 2.58 4.97
N ARG A 59 -1.86 3.69 5.51
CA ARG A 59 -3.23 3.72 6.04
C ARG A 59 -4.29 3.45 4.97
N ARG A 60 -4.16 4.07 3.80
CA ARG A 60 -5.08 3.83 2.68
C ARG A 60 -5.00 2.38 2.20
N MET A 61 -3.79 1.84 2.05
CA MET A 61 -3.56 0.46 1.61
C MET A 61 -4.19 -0.54 2.58
N ALA A 62 -3.92 -0.42 3.89
CA ALA A 62 -4.54 -1.26 4.92
C ALA A 62 -6.08 -1.18 4.87
N HIS A 63 -6.64 0.02 4.72
CA HIS A 63 -8.08 0.19 4.61
C HIS A 63 -8.65 -0.53 3.38
N LEU A 64 -8.04 -0.36 2.21
CA LEU A 64 -8.49 -0.99 0.97
C LEU A 64 -8.39 -2.50 1.03
N MET A 65 -7.30 -3.05 1.59
CA MET A 65 -7.17 -4.50 1.82
C MET A 65 -8.28 -5.01 2.75
N ALA A 66 -8.57 -4.31 3.85
CA ALA A 66 -9.61 -4.70 4.80
C ALA A 66 -11.01 -4.74 4.16
N VAL A 67 -11.38 -3.73 3.36
CA VAL A 67 -12.69 -3.70 2.69
C VAL A 67 -12.76 -4.61 1.46
N SER A 68 -11.62 -5.12 0.99
CA SER A 68 -11.50 -6.08 -0.13
C SER A 68 -11.21 -7.52 0.34
N GLY A 69 -11.45 -7.82 1.62
CA GLY A 69 -11.46 -9.19 2.15
C GLY A 69 -10.12 -9.69 2.69
N THR A 70 -9.08 -8.87 2.72
CA THR A 70 -7.80 -9.20 3.39
C THR A 70 -7.73 -8.49 4.74
N PRO A 71 -7.79 -9.19 5.89
CA PRO A 71 -7.73 -8.56 7.21
C PRO A 71 -6.45 -7.74 7.38
N ALA A 72 -6.56 -6.42 7.30
CA ALA A 72 -5.41 -5.53 7.31
C ALA A 72 -5.60 -4.32 8.22
N LEU A 73 -4.51 -3.88 8.86
CA LEU A 73 -4.49 -2.78 9.82
C LEU A 73 -3.28 -1.89 9.58
N PHE A 74 -3.49 -0.58 9.74
CA PHE A 74 -2.39 0.36 9.75
C PHE A 74 -1.76 0.44 11.14
N ILE A 75 -0.44 0.40 11.20
CA ILE A 75 0.34 0.63 12.41
C ILE A 75 1.37 1.74 12.18
N PRO A 76 1.35 2.86 12.93
CA PRO A 76 2.39 3.88 12.83
C PRO A 76 3.74 3.32 13.29
N ALA A 77 4.79 3.52 12.50
CA ALA A 77 6.11 2.93 12.80
C ALA A 77 6.66 3.38 14.15
N MET A 78 6.53 4.68 14.48
CA MET A 78 6.93 5.22 15.78
C MET A 78 6.13 4.60 16.93
N ASP A 79 4.80 4.55 16.82
CA ASP A 79 3.96 4.00 17.90
C ASP A 79 4.19 2.49 18.09
N ALA A 80 4.54 1.77 17.02
CA ALA A 80 4.93 0.36 17.09
C ALA A 80 6.14 0.18 18.00
N LEU A 81 7.17 0.99 17.79
CA LEU A 81 8.41 1.00 18.59
C LEU A 81 8.18 1.44 20.05
N HIS A 82 7.07 2.10 20.33
CA HIS A 82 6.65 2.50 21.68
C HIS A 82 5.60 1.58 22.32
N GLY A 83 5.42 0.36 21.79
CA GLY A 83 4.69 -0.72 22.45
C GLY A 83 3.58 -1.34 21.61
N THR A 84 3.05 -0.66 20.60
CA THR A 84 1.95 -1.23 19.78
C THR A 84 2.40 -2.38 18.88
N MET A 85 3.71 -2.56 18.67
CA MET A 85 4.27 -3.78 18.05
C MET A 85 3.93 -5.05 18.83
N GLY A 86 3.51 -4.95 20.09
CA GLY A 86 2.96 -6.08 20.85
C GLY A 86 1.67 -6.67 20.27
N ALA A 87 1.01 -6.00 19.32
CA ALA A 87 -0.14 -6.52 18.60
C ALA A 87 0.23 -7.34 17.35
N ILE A 88 1.51 -7.38 16.97
CA ILE A 88 2.00 -8.15 15.83
C ILE A 88 2.45 -9.53 16.33
N GLU A 89 1.85 -10.57 15.78
CA GLU A 89 2.08 -11.99 16.07
C GLU A 89 2.81 -12.67 14.90
N SER A 90 3.47 -13.80 15.14
CA SER A 90 4.26 -14.52 14.12
C SER A 90 3.45 -15.05 12.93
N THR A 91 2.12 -15.13 13.06
CA THR A 91 1.20 -15.50 11.96
C THR A 91 0.82 -14.33 11.05
N ASP A 92 1.22 -13.12 11.41
CA ASP A 92 0.94 -11.89 10.67
C ASP A 92 1.98 -11.65 9.56
N VAL A 93 1.69 -10.67 8.70
CA VAL A 93 2.62 -10.14 7.71
C VAL A 93 2.74 -8.63 7.90
N LEU A 94 3.95 -8.07 7.85
CA LEU A 94 4.16 -6.63 7.86
C LEU A 94 4.56 -6.12 6.47
N ILE A 95 3.79 -5.19 5.92
CA ILE A 95 4.17 -4.40 4.75
C ILE A 95 4.73 -3.06 5.24
N ALA A 96 5.97 -2.75 4.88
CA ALA A 96 6.66 -1.52 5.25
C ALA A 96 6.93 -0.65 4.02
N ILE A 97 6.51 0.62 4.06
CA ILE A 97 6.67 1.56 2.95
C ILE A 97 7.67 2.66 3.35
N SER A 98 8.80 2.73 2.65
CA SER A 98 9.75 3.84 2.74
C SER A 98 10.40 4.08 1.39
N LYS A 99 10.19 5.26 0.79
CA LYS A 99 10.71 5.59 -0.55
C LYS A 99 12.23 5.42 -0.63
N SER A 100 12.96 6.03 0.30
CA SER A 100 14.43 5.89 0.36
C SER A 100 14.87 4.53 0.89
N GLY A 101 14.01 3.86 1.68
CA GLY A 101 14.36 2.67 2.42
C GLY A 101 15.28 2.94 3.61
N GLU A 102 15.36 4.19 4.07
CA GLU A 102 16.27 4.67 5.13
C GLU A 102 15.54 5.41 6.25
N SER A 103 14.22 5.25 6.38
CA SER A 103 13.50 5.82 7.53
C SER A 103 13.86 5.03 8.79
N ASP A 104 14.54 5.66 9.75
CA ASP A 104 15.04 5.01 10.96
C ASP A 104 13.97 4.19 11.70
N GLU A 105 12.77 4.76 11.86
CA GLU A 105 11.66 4.12 12.56
C GLU A 105 11.09 2.92 11.79
N VAL A 106 11.07 2.98 10.46
CA VAL A 106 10.58 1.89 9.61
C VAL A 106 11.61 0.76 9.60
N CYS A 107 12.88 1.07 9.37
CA CYS A 107 13.95 0.08 9.31
C CYS A 107 14.12 -0.62 10.66
N LYS A 108 14.10 0.13 11.77
CA LYS A 108 14.15 -0.44 13.11
C LYS A 108 12.95 -1.34 13.40
N LEU A 109 11.75 -0.95 12.98
CA LEU A 109 10.56 -1.78 13.16
C LEU A 109 10.67 -3.08 12.37
N VAL A 110 11.03 -3.02 11.08
CA VAL A 110 11.20 -4.20 10.21
C VAL A 110 12.18 -5.19 10.83
N LYS A 111 13.35 -4.71 11.26
CA LYS A 111 14.35 -5.55 11.92
C LYS A 111 13.79 -6.27 13.16
N LEU A 112 13.15 -5.54 14.07
CA LEU A 112 12.58 -6.12 15.30
C LEU A 112 11.43 -7.09 15.03
N VAL A 113 10.67 -6.88 13.95
CA VAL A 113 9.56 -7.73 13.53
C VAL A 113 10.08 -9.02 12.88
N ASN A 114 11.16 -8.94 12.09
CA ASN A 114 11.86 -10.12 11.57
C ASN A 114 12.49 -10.97 12.68
N GLU A 115 13.06 -10.35 13.72
CA GLU A 115 13.59 -11.06 14.91
C GLU A 115 12.49 -11.86 15.64
N LYS A 116 11.21 -11.54 15.42
CA LYS A 116 10.04 -12.29 15.91
C LYS A 116 9.47 -13.29 14.90
N GLU A 117 10.20 -13.56 13.82
CA GLU A 117 9.81 -14.48 12.74
C GLU A 117 8.52 -14.08 12.00
N VAL A 118 8.17 -12.80 12.02
CA VAL A 118 7.05 -12.25 11.25
C VAL A 118 7.55 -11.90 9.85
N LEU A 119 6.87 -12.37 8.81
CA LEU A 119 7.28 -12.13 7.43
C LEU A 119 7.11 -10.64 7.05
N THR A 120 8.13 -10.06 6.42
CA THR A 120 8.15 -8.65 6.01
C THR A 120 8.19 -8.46 4.49
N VAL A 121 7.38 -7.52 4.01
CA VAL A 121 7.37 -7.02 2.63
C VAL A 121 7.82 -5.55 2.66
N GLY A 122 8.93 -5.22 2.01
CA GLY A 122 9.47 -3.86 1.98
C GLY A 122 9.23 -3.18 0.63
N LEU A 123 8.55 -2.04 0.59
CA LEU A 123 8.38 -1.21 -0.61
C LEU A 123 9.35 -0.03 -0.55
N THR A 124 10.29 0.01 -1.51
CA THR A 124 11.35 1.02 -1.59
C THR A 124 11.83 1.28 -3.02
N GLU A 125 12.41 2.44 -3.28
CA GLU A 125 13.16 2.72 -4.52
C GLU A 125 14.65 2.36 -4.36
N GLY A 126 15.13 2.34 -3.10
CA GLY A 126 16.53 2.15 -2.77
C GLY A 126 16.96 0.68 -2.88
N ARG A 127 17.41 0.25 -4.06
CA ARG A 127 18.15 -1.02 -4.16
C ARG A 127 19.39 -0.95 -3.27
N GLY A 128 19.51 -1.89 -2.33
CA GLY A 128 20.59 -1.90 -1.33
C GLY A 128 20.40 -0.93 -0.16
N SER A 129 19.20 -0.33 0.00
CA SER A 129 18.87 0.43 1.20
C SER A 129 18.68 -0.47 2.41
N THR A 130 18.70 0.07 3.63
CA THR A 130 18.45 -0.69 4.86
C THR A 130 17.16 -1.51 4.79
N LEU A 131 16.02 -0.90 4.39
CA LEU A 131 14.76 -1.63 4.22
C LEU A 131 14.83 -2.76 3.18
N TYR A 132 15.60 -2.58 2.11
CA TYR A 132 15.73 -3.57 1.04
C TYR A 132 16.47 -4.81 1.52
N GLU A 133 17.54 -4.62 2.29
CA GLU A 133 18.36 -5.71 2.83
C GLU A 133 17.68 -6.42 4.01
N GLU A 134 16.90 -5.70 4.82
CA GLU A 134 16.23 -6.29 5.98
C GLU A 134 14.92 -7.01 5.63
N ALA A 135 14.17 -6.59 4.60
CA ALA A 135 12.87 -7.22 4.29
C ALA A 135 13.02 -8.63 3.68
N ASP A 136 12.15 -9.58 4.08
CA ASP A 136 12.13 -10.94 3.47
C ASP A 136 11.74 -10.91 1.98
N ILE A 137 10.86 -9.96 1.63
CA ILE A 137 10.39 -9.73 0.27
C ILE A 137 10.58 -8.23 -0.05
N PRO A 138 11.74 -7.84 -0.60
CA PRO A 138 11.97 -6.47 -1.02
C PRO A 138 11.36 -6.21 -2.40
N CYS A 139 10.32 -5.40 -2.45
CA CYS A 139 9.63 -4.97 -3.67
C CYS A 139 10.10 -3.58 -4.09
N ILE A 140 10.60 -3.47 -5.32
CA ILE A 140 11.05 -2.19 -5.86
C ILE A 140 9.88 -1.42 -6.46
N THR A 141 9.72 -0.16 -6.04
CA THR A 141 8.65 0.75 -6.50
C THR A 141 9.25 2.09 -6.93
N ASN A 142 9.97 2.10 -8.05
CA ASN A 142 10.61 3.26 -8.63
C ASN A 142 9.61 4.30 -9.11
N THR A 143 9.83 5.55 -8.72
CA THR A 143 9.16 6.72 -9.29
C THR A 143 9.98 7.29 -10.44
N ILE A 144 9.31 7.77 -11.48
CA ILE A 144 9.99 8.45 -12.59
C ILE A 144 10.57 9.79 -12.13
N ASP A 145 11.60 10.25 -12.83
CA ASP A 145 12.24 11.53 -12.54
C ASP A 145 11.23 12.68 -12.54
N ASN A 146 11.43 13.61 -11.59
CA ASN A 146 10.63 14.83 -11.39
C ASN A 146 9.18 14.62 -10.94
N ALA A 147 8.69 13.39 -10.77
CA ALA A 147 7.33 13.20 -10.23
C ALA A 147 7.21 13.68 -8.77
N ASP A 148 8.33 13.68 -8.04
CA ASP A 148 8.48 14.34 -6.76
C ASP A 148 9.32 15.63 -6.92
N PRO A 149 8.78 16.82 -6.61
CA PRO A 149 9.57 18.04 -6.67
C PRO A 149 10.77 17.98 -5.73
N GLY A 150 11.94 18.26 -6.30
CA GLY A 150 13.21 18.18 -5.58
C GLY A 150 13.59 16.77 -5.14
N ASN A 151 12.86 15.74 -5.58
CA ASN A 151 13.01 14.35 -5.14
C ASN A 151 12.69 14.08 -3.65
N PHE A 152 12.17 15.07 -2.90
CA PHE A 152 11.83 14.93 -1.48
C PHE A 152 10.40 15.32 -1.12
N ILE A 153 9.71 16.14 -1.93
CA ILE A 153 8.28 16.40 -1.74
C ILE A 153 7.53 15.23 -2.35
N ALA A 154 7.18 14.27 -1.51
CA ALA A 154 6.53 13.04 -1.91
C ALA A 154 5.13 13.33 -2.51
N MET A 155 5.03 13.18 -3.83
CA MET A 155 3.80 13.30 -4.61
C MET A 155 3.67 12.07 -5.51
N GLY A 156 4.33 12.05 -6.67
CA GLY A 156 4.30 10.89 -7.58
C GLY A 156 4.68 9.57 -6.91
N SER A 157 5.67 9.56 -6.01
CA SER A 157 6.09 8.34 -5.30
C SER A 157 5.01 7.75 -4.40
N THR A 158 4.17 8.61 -3.82
CA THR A 158 3.07 8.17 -2.97
C THR A 158 1.96 7.52 -3.80
N LEU A 159 1.74 8.00 -5.03
CA LEU A 159 0.81 7.38 -5.98
C LEU A 159 1.35 6.06 -6.54
N VAL A 160 2.66 5.95 -6.76
CA VAL A 160 3.34 4.71 -7.15
C VAL A 160 3.13 3.63 -6.07
N ALA A 161 3.41 3.93 -4.80
CA ALA A 161 3.16 2.99 -3.71
C ALA A 161 1.67 2.66 -3.54
N ALA A 162 0.79 3.66 -3.73
CA ALA A 162 -0.66 3.46 -3.65
C ALA A 162 -1.17 2.50 -4.72
N VAL A 163 -0.80 2.69 -5.98
CA VAL A 163 -1.28 1.84 -7.09
C VAL A 163 -0.66 0.44 -7.04
N TRP A 164 0.56 0.29 -6.54
CA TRP A 164 1.14 -1.03 -6.25
C TRP A 164 0.29 -1.78 -5.21
N GLY A 165 -0.11 -1.10 -4.13
CA GLY A 165 -1.02 -1.65 -3.13
C GLY A 165 -2.41 -1.99 -3.66
N ASP A 166 -2.96 -1.14 -4.53
CA ASP A 166 -4.26 -1.37 -5.17
C ASP A 166 -4.21 -2.61 -6.08
N ALA A 167 -3.12 -2.78 -6.84
CA ALA A 167 -2.88 -3.98 -7.66
C ALA A 167 -2.78 -5.24 -6.79
N LEU A 168 -2.04 -5.17 -5.68
CA LEU A 168 -1.93 -6.27 -4.72
C LEU A 168 -3.30 -6.64 -4.13
N ALA A 169 -4.08 -5.65 -3.68
CA ALA A 169 -5.42 -5.89 -3.15
C ALA A 169 -6.34 -6.56 -4.18
N ARG A 170 -6.28 -6.12 -5.45
CA ARG A 170 -7.05 -6.75 -6.55
C ARG A 170 -6.66 -8.20 -6.80
N ILE A 171 -5.36 -8.52 -6.80
CA ILE A 171 -4.91 -9.91 -6.94
C ILE A 171 -5.36 -10.76 -5.74
N LEU A 172 -5.34 -10.21 -4.52
CA LEU A 172 -5.84 -10.91 -3.33
C LEU A 172 -7.36 -11.14 -3.39
N MET A 173 -8.13 -10.22 -3.99
CA MET A 173 -9.55 -10.43 -4.26
C MET A 173 -9.77 -11.61 -5.21
N ASP A 174 -8.98 -11.70 -6.28
CA ASP A 174 -9.07 -12.77 -7.27
C ASP A 174 -8.74 -14.13 -6.65
N VAL A 175 -7.65 -14.21 -5.87
CA VAL A 175 -7.19 -15.44 -5.19
C VAL A 175 -8.13 -15.84 -4.05
N GLY A 176 -8.67 -14.86 -3.31
CA GLY A 176 -9.58 -15.08 -2.18
C GLY A 176 -11.03 -15.35 -2.58
N HIS A 177 -11.34 -15.37 -3.89
CA HIS A 177 -12.71 -15.44 -4.42
C HIS A 177 -13.64 -14.41 -3.78
N TRP A 178 -13.14 -13.19 -3.61
CA TRP A 178 -13.87 -12.10 -3.00
C TRP A 178 -15.14 -11.78 -3.79
N GLN A 179 -16.22 -11.50 -3.08
CA GLN A 179 -17.53 -11.24 -3.68
C GLN A 179 -17.95 -9.80 -3.41
N LEU A 180 -18.25 -9.08 -4.47
CA LEU A 180 -18.60 -7.66 -4.42
C LEU A 180 -19.86 -7.40 -3.60
N ASP A 181 -20.83 -8.33 -3.62
CA ASP A 181 -22.07 -8.23 -2.84
C ASP A 181 -21.83 -8.34 -1.33
N LYS A 182 -20.89 -9.18 -0.89
CA LYS A 182 -20.48 -9.29 0.53
C LYS A 182 -19.77 -8.04 1.04
N SER A 183 -19.13 -7.28 0.15
CA SER A 183 -18.49 -6.02 0.54
C SER A 183 -19.49 -4.97 1.04
N LEU A 184 -20.75 -5.06 0.61
CA LEU A 184 -21.80 -4.13 1.02
C LEU A 184 -22.12 -4.26 2.52
N ASP A 185 -21.95 -5.45 3.11
CA ASP A 185 -22.13 -5.68 4.54
C ASP A 185 -21.06 -4.98 5.39
N LEU A 186 -19.90 -4.68 4.80
CA LEU A 186 -18.82 -3.91 5.43
C LEU A 186 -19.08 -2.39 5.40
N HIS A 187 -20.13 -1.94 4.70
CA HIS A 187 -20.47 -0.53 4.52
C HIS A 187 -21.89 -0.20 5.01
N PRO A 188 -22.19 -0.34 6.32
CA PRO A 188 -23.54 -0.15 6.85
C PRO A 188 -24.03 1.31 6.86
N ALA A 189 -23.18 2.27 6.52
CA ALA A 189 -23.46 3.70 6.62
C ALA A 189 -23.04 4.46 5.34
N GLY A 190 -23.35 5.76 5.32
CA GLY A 190 -22.97 6.65 4.22
C GLY A 190 -23.73 6.38 2.91
N GLY A 191 -23.13 6.78 1.79
CA GLY A 191 -23.76 6.66 0.47
C GLY A 191 -24.00 5.21 0.04
N VAL A 192 -23.03 4.32 0.31
CA VAL A 192 -23.14 2.88 0.01
C VAL A 192 -24.20 2.23 0.90
N GLY A 193 -24.14 2.43 2.22
CA GLY A 193 -25.09 1.86 3.18
C GLY A 193 -26.55 2.19 2.89
N LYS A 194 -26.84 3.43 2.45
CA LYS A 194 -28.18 3.86 2.06
C LYS A 194 -28.71 3.21 0.78
N ARG A 195 -27.82 2.64 -0.04
CA ARG A 195 -28.12 2.07 -1.36
C ARG A 195 -27.83 0.58 -1.44
N VAL A 196 -27.61 -0.12 -0.32
CA VAL A 196 -27.22 -1.54 -0.31
C VAL A 196 -28.21 -2.41 -1.09
N ASP A 197 -29.52 -2.20 -0.91
CA ASP A 197 -30.53 -2.99 -1.62
C ASP A 197 -30.54 -2.72 -3.13
N GLU A 198 -30.39 -1.45 -3.53
CA GLU A 198 -30.28 -1.03 -4.94
C GLU A 198 -29.03 -1.64 -5.59
N LEU A 199 -27.87 -1.54 -4.93
CA LEU A 199 -26.61 -2.08 -5.40
C LEU A 199 -26.66 -3.62 -5.50
N ARG A 200 -27.27 -4.30 -4.52
CA ARG A 200 -27.48 -5.75 -4.59
C ARG A 200 -28.36 -6.17 -5.76
N GLN A 201 -29.39 -5.39 -6.08
CA GLN A 201 -30.22 -5.68 -7.25
C GLN A 201 -29.45 -5.48 -8.55
N GLN A 202 -28.64 -4.42 -8.66
CA GLN A 202 -27.78 -4.18 -9.82
C GLN A 202 -26.81 -5.36 -10.03
N LEU A 203 -26.13 -5.81 -8.97
CA LEU A 203 -25.17 -6.92 -9.04
C LEU A 203 -25.81 -8.28 -9.39
N ARG A 204 -27.12 -8.46 -9.18
CA ARG A 204 -27.85 -9.69 -9.54
C ARG A 204 -28.41 -9.64 -10.96
N GLY A 205 -28.47 -8.46 -11.57
CA GLY A 205 -29.02 -8.23 -12.91
C GLY A 205 -27.95 -8.20 -14.02
N GLU A 206 -26.67 -8.24 -13.66
CA GLU A 206 -25.51 -8.43 -14.53
C GLU A 206 -25.10 -9.92 -14.58
#